data_AF-A0A1F1IHH3-F1
#
_entry.id   AF-A0A1F1IHH3-F1
#
_cell.length_a   1.000
_cell.length_b   1.000
_cell.length_c   1.000
_cell.angle_alpha   90.00
_cell.angle_beta   90.00
_cell.angle_gamma   90.00
#
_symmetry.space_group_name_H-M   'P 1'
#
loop_
_entity.id
_entity.type
_entity.pdbx_description
1 polymer ?
#
loop_
_entity_poly.entity_id
_entity_poly.type
_entity_poly.pdbx_seq_one_letter_code
_entity_poly.pdbx_strand_id
1 'polypeptide(L)'
;MASADLPVGKSTQLDVDGRTLLLHREDEDNVTAYSNVCTHQGCAVEITERDGQTTYGCPCHGSHFDPVTGKPYGGPAKKPLTDFQARVDGEQILVKL
;
A
#
# COMPACT_ATOMS: atom_id res chain seq x y z
N MET A 1 3.64 -8.41 10.92
CA MET A 1 3.60 -7.44 12.04
C MET A 1 2.42 -7.75 12.95
N ALA A 2 2.31 -7.18 14.15
CA ALA A 2 1.11 -7.38 14.97
C ALA A 2 -0.08 -6.66 14.31
N SER A 3 -1.27 -7.27 14.35
CA SER A 3 -2.46 -6.65 13.74
C SER A 3 -2.91 -5.39 14.48
N ALA A 4 -2.58 -5.25 15.76
CA ALA A 4 -2.82 -4.04 16.54
C ALA A 4 -1.98 -2.83 16.06
N ASP A 5 -0.82 -3.08 15.44
CA ASP A 5 0.07 -2.02 14.93
C ASP A 5 -0.46 -1.38 13.63
N LEU A 6 -1.42 -2.05 12.95
CA LEU A 6 -2.13 -1.52 11.79
C LEU A 6 -3.64 -1.57 12.03
N PRO A 7 -4.22 -0.49 12.60
CA PRO A 7 -5.66 -0.39 12.80
C PRO A 7 -6.45 -0.39 11.49
N VAL A 8 -7.73 -0.78 11.56
CA VAL A 8 -8.66 -0.72 10.42
C VAL A 8 -8.74 0.70 9.86
N GLY A 9 -8.74 0.81 8.53
CA GLY A 9 -8.75 2.06 7.77
C GLY A 9 -7.41 2.80 7.73
N LYS A 10 -6.32 2.20 8.23
CA LYS A 10 -4.99 2.80 8.23
C LYS A 10 -4.05 2.10 7.25
N SER A 11 -3.03 2.84 6.85
CA SER A 11 -1.93 2.33 6.03
C SER A 11 -0.61 2.46 6.78
N THR A 12 0.33 1.58 6.46
CA THR A 12 1.70 1.64 6.98
C THR A 12 2.70 1.16 5.93
N GLN A 13 3.98 1.45 6.16
CA GLN A 13 5.09 0.93 5.38
C GLN A 13 5.83 -0.15 6.17
N LEU A 14 6.27 -1.19 5.46
CA LEU A 14 7.08 -2.27 6.04
C LEU A 14 8.26 -2.59 5.13
N ASP A 15 9.46 -2.56 5.68
CA ASP A 15 10.66 -3.08 5.01
C ASP A 15 10.85 -4.56 5.37
N VAL A 16 10.89 -5.42 4.36
CA VAL A 16 11.09 -6.86 4.53
C VAL A 16 11.89 -7.43 3.35
N ASP A 17 12.93 -8.21 3.64
CA ASP A 17 13.84 -8.80 2.64
C ASP A 17 14.34 -7.83 1.55
N GLY A 18 14.64 -6.58 1.97
CA GLY A 18 15.13 -5.53 1.07
C GLY A 18 14.06 -4.91 0.15
N ARG A 19 12.78 -5.17 0.42
CA ARG A 19 11.64 -4.56 -0.26
C ARG A 19 10.86 -3.69 0.71
N THR A 20 10.44 -2.51 0.25
CA THR A 20 9.49 -1.67 0.97
C THR A 20 8.08 -1.92 0.45
N LEU A 21 7.18 -2.28 1.36
CA LEU A 21 5.78 -2.55 1.06
C LEU A 21 4.86 -1.48 1.66
N LEU A 22 3.81 -1.13 0.93
CA LEU A 22 2.68 -0.32 1.37
C LEU A 22 1.55 -1.26 1.76
N LEU A 23 1.11 -1.20 3.02
CA LEU A 23 -0.02 -1.99 3.51
C LEU A 23 -1.21 -1.08 3.78
N HIS A 24 -2.42 -1.57 3.55
CA HIS A 24 -3.68 -0.94 3.98
C HIS A 24 -4.59 -1.99 4.60
N ARG A 25 -5.11 -1.72 5.81
CA ARG A 25 -6.09 -2.60 6.45
C ARG A 25 -7.49 -2.09 6.18
N GLU A 26 -8.23 -2.81 5.35
CA GLU A 26 -9.60 -2.44 4.96
C GLU A 26 -10.59 -2.75 6.09
N ASP A 27 -10.46 -3.92 6.71
CA ASP A 27 -11.32 -4.37 7.81
C ASP A 27 -10.60 -5.34 8.77
N GLU A 28 -11.36 -6.06 9.60
CA GLU A 28 -10.81 -6.97 10.60
C GLU A 28 -9.96 -8.10 9.99
N ASP A 29 -10.31 -8.57 8.78
CA ASP A 29 -9.75 -9.75 8.12
C ASP A 29 -8.92 -9.40 6.86
N ASN A 30 -9.22 -8.28 6.22
CA ASN A 30 -8.66 -7.89 4.94
C ASN A 30 -7.56 -6.84 5.07
N VAL A 31 -6.42 -7.15 4.45
CA VAL A 31 -5.26 -6.27 4.34
C VAL A 31 -4.67 -6.41 2.95
N THR A 32 -4.39 -5.28 2.31
CA THR A 32 -3.71 -5.22 1.03
C THR A 32 -2.24 -4.94 1.27
N ALA A 33 -1.39 -5.44 0.37
CA ALA A 33 0.04 -5.17 0.40
C ALA A 33 0.55 -4.95 -1.03
N TYR A 34 1.30 -3.88 -1.23
CA TYR A 34 1.84 -3.51 -2.54
C TYR A 34 3.32 -3.15 -2.42
N SER A 35 4.08 -3.36 -3.49
CA SER A 35 5.39 -2.70 -3.61
C SER A 35 5.21 -1.19 -3.57
N ASN A 36 6.10 -0.48 -2.88
CA ASN A 36 6.16 0.98 -2.97
C ASN A 36 6.80 1.47 -4.29
N VAL A 37 7.10 0.60 -5.25
CA VAL A 37 7.71 1.01 -6.52
C VAL A 37 6.64 1.45 -7.51
N CYS A 38 6.69 2.73 -7.90
CA CYS A 38 5.77 3.32 -8.83
C CYS A 38 5.85 2.63 -10.20
N THR A 39 4.72 2.17 -10.73
CA THR A 39 4.65 1.44 -12.00
C THR A 39 4.85 2.30 -13.25
N HIS A 40 5.05 3.61 -13.09
CA HIS A 40 5.44 4.50 -14.18
C HIS A 40 6.93 4.34 -14.52
N GLN A 41 7.83 4.71 -13.59
CA GLN A 41 9.29 4.76 -13.81
C GLN A 41 10.10 4.31 -12.58
N GLY A 42 9.47 3.71 -11.57
CA GLY A 42 10.17 3.07 -10.46
C GLY A 42 10.51 3.94 -9.25
N CYS A 43 10.03 5.20 -9.18
CA CYS A 43 10.16 6.00 -7.96
C CYS A 43 9.44 5.36 -6.77
N ALA A 44 9.90 5.65 -5.55
CA ALA A 44 9.17 5.29 -4.35
C ALA A 44 7.82 6.03 -4.28
N VAL A 45 6.77 5.28 -3.94
CA VAL A 45 5.42 5.72 -3.66
C VAL A 45 5.28 5.86 -2.16
N GLU A 46 4.69 6.95 -1.72
CA GLU A 46 4.53 7.32 -0.31
C GLU A 46 3.07 7.21 0.10
N ILE A 47 2.84 7.04 1.41
CA ILE A 47 1.52 7.16 1.99
C ILE A 47 1.23 8.65 2.14
N THR A 48 0.16 9.11 1.51
CA THR A 48 -0.27 10.50 1.54
C THR A 48 -1.74 10.59 1.98
N GLU A 49 -2.24 11.81 2.14
CA GLU A 49 -3.65 12.06 2.45
C GLU A 49 -4.24 13.03 1.43
N ARG A 50 -5.49 12.77 1.02
CA ARG A 50 -6.26 13.64 0.12
C ARG A 50 -7.71 13.63 0.56
N ASP A 51 -8.29 14.82 0.72
CA ASP A 51 -9.69 14.99 1.14
C ASP A 51 -10.04 14.22 2.44
N GLY A 52 -9.07 14.11 3.36
CA GLY A 52 -9.21 13.39 4.62
C GLY A 52 -9.13 11.87 4.52
N GLN A 53 -8.78 11.34 3.35
CA GLN A 53 -8.62 9.90 3.08
C GLN A 53 -7.16 9.56 2.78
N THR A 54 -6.69 8.42 3.29
CA THR A 54 -5.37 7.89 2.94
C THR A 54 -5.32 7.51 1.46
N THR A 55 -4.22 7.85 0.80
CA THR A 55 -3.90 7.50 -0.59
C THR A 55 -2.42 7.17 -0.73
N TYR A 56 -2.01 6.63 -1.87
CA TYR A 56 -0.61 6.39 -2.20
C TYR A 56 -0.16 7.31 -3.33
N GLY A 57 0.78 8.21 -3.03
CA GLY A 57 1.26 9.25 -3.94
C GLY A 57 2.72 9.03 -4.37
N CYS A 58 2.98 9.15 -5.67
CA CYS A 58 4.33 9.20 -6.22
C CYS A 58 4.77 10.67 -6.42
N PRO A 59 5.82 11.13 -5.72
CA PRO A 59 6.23 12.54 -5.75
C PRO A 59 6.92 12.93 -7.07
N CYS A 60 7.43 11.98 -7.84
CA CYS A 60 8.19 12.28 -9.07
C CYS A 60 7.35 12.97 -10.16
N HIS A 61 6.15 12.46 -10.42
CA HIS A 61 5.30 12.93 -11.53
C HIS A 61 3.81 13.00 -11.16
N GLY A 62 3.47 12.89 -9.87
CA GLY A 62 2.11 13.05 -9.38
C GLY A 62 1.18 11.87 -9.67
N SER A 63 1.71 10.65 -9.82
CA SER A 63 0.85 9.47 -9.88
C SER A 63 0.22 9.17 -8.53
N HIS A 64 -1.05 8.80 -8.52
CA HIS A 64 -1.78 8.43 -7.31
C HIS A 64 -2.43 7.06 -7.48
N PHE A 65 -2.42 6.27 -6.42
CA PHE A 65 -2.96 4.92 -6.38
C PHE A 65 -3.91 4.74 -5.20
N ASP A 66 -4.98 4.02 -5.44
CA ASP A 66 -5.98 3.68 -4.44
C ASP A 66 -5.42 2.61 -3.47
N PRO A 67 -5.44 2.81 -2.14
CA PRO A 67 -4.87 1.84 -1.19
C PRO A 67 -5.59 0.50 -1.11
N VAL A 68 -6.86 0.43 -1.50
CA VAL A 68 -7.66 -0.80 -1.46
C VAL A 68 -7.37 -1.63 -2.71
N THR A 69 -7.33 -1.00 -3.89
CA THR A 69 -7.24 -1.70 -5.17
C THR A 69 -5.86 -1.66 -5.83
N GLY A 70 -4.96 -0.80 -5.35
CA GLY A 70 -3.64 -0.54 -5.94
C GLY A 70 -3.70 0.17 -7.29
N LYS A 71 -4.90 0.49 -7.81
CA LYS A 71 -5.10 1.02 -9.16
C LYS A 71 -4.73 2.51 -9.22
N PRO A 72 -4.08 2.96 -10.31
CA PRO A 72 -3.81 4.37 -10.50
C PRO A 72 -5.11 5.12 -10.83
N TYR A 73 -5.27 6.31 -10.24
CA TYR A 73 -6.40 7.21 -10.53
C TYR A 73 -5.95 8.65 -10.87
N GLY A 74 -4.64 8.89 -10.93
CA GLY A 74 -4.05 10.16 -11.30
C GLY A 74 -2.62 10.02 -11.81
N GLY A 75 -2.17 11.00 -12.59
CA GLY A 75 -0.81 11.07 -13.13
C GLY A 75 -0.53 10.06 -14.27
N PRO A 76 0.75 9.82 -14.58
CA PRO A 76 1.16 9.06 -15.77
C PRO A 76 1.06 7.53 -15.64
N ALA A 77 1.13 6.96 -14.44
CA ALA A 77 1.03 5.50 -14.24
C ALA A 77 -0.28 4.93 -14.81
N LYS A 78 -0.17 3.82 -15.54
CA LYS A 78 -1.31 3.13 -16.19
C LYS A 78 -1.58 1.72 -15.66
N LYS A 79 -0.70 1.21 -14.80
CA LYS A 79 -0.80 -0.12 -14.21
C LYS A 79 -0.98 -0.03 -12.70
N PRO A 80 -1.72 -0.96 -12.07
CA PRO A 80 -1.77 -1.08 -10.62
C PRO A 80 -0.37 -1.28 -10.02
N LEU A 81 -0.20 -0.96 -8.75
CA LEU A 81 0.99 -1.37 -7.99
C LEU A 81 1.11 -2.89 -7.96
N THR A 82 2.35 -3.39 -7.91
CA THR A 82 2.62 -4.83 -7.77
C THR A 82 2.07 -5.31 -6.44
N ASP A 83 1.13 -6.25 -6.45
CA ASP A 83 0.48 -6.80 -5.28
C ASP A 83 1.28 -7.93 -4.63
N PHE A 84 1.09 -8.08 -3.32
CA PHE A 84 1.54 -9.21 -2.53
C PHE A 84 0.35 -9.77 -1.76
N GLN A 85 0.27 -11.10 -1.65
CA GLN A 85 -0.76 -11.73 -0.84
C GLN A 85 -0.53 -11.38 0.62
N ALA A 86 -1.53 -10.78 1.24
CA ALA A 86 -1.52 -10.47 2.67
C ALA A 86 -2.84 -10.88 3.31
N ARG A 87 -2.79 -11.23 4.59
CA ARG A 87 -3.97 -11.60 5.40
C ARG A 87 -3.75 -11.29 6.87
N VAL A 88 -4.84 -11.10 7.59
CA VAL A 88 -4.84 -11.15 9.05
C VAL A 88 -4.91 -12.62 9.49
N ASP A 89 -4.08 -13.01 10.46
CA ASP A 89 -4.02 -14.34 11.06
C ASP A 89 -3.99 -14.18 12.59
N GLY A 90 -5.18 -13.99 13.17
CA GLY A 90 -5.34 -13.65 14.58
C GLY A 90 -4.69 -12.31 14.93
N GLU A 91 -3.72 -12.33 15.84
CA GLU A 91 -2.99 -11.15 16.30
C GLU A 91 -1.87 -10.71 15.34
N GLN A 92 -1.74 -11.36 14.19
CA GLN A 92 -0.67 -11.07 13.22
C GLN A 92 -1.22 -10.69 11.85
N ILE A 93 -0.46 -9.87 11.15
CA ILE A 93 -0.58 -9.63 9.71
C ILE A 93 0.59 -10.34 9.03
N LEU A 94 0.25 -11.23 8.09
CA LEU A 94 1.19 -12.01 7.30
C LEU A 94 1.19 -11.50 5.86
N VAL A 95 2.38 -11.40 5.26
CA VAL A 95 2.57 -11.06 3.85
C VAL A 95 3.43 -12.14 3.20
N LYS A 96 3.05 -12.58 2.01
CA LYS A 96 3.80 -13.54 1.20
C LYS A 96 4.61 -12.78 0.14
N LEU A 97 5.93 -12.96 0.16
CA LEU A 97 6.90 -12.25 -0.69
C LEU A 97 7.27 -13.00 -1.97
#